data_AF-A0A2S8FVZ0-F1
#
_entry.id   AF-A0A2S8FVZ0-F1
#
_cell.length_a   1.000
_cell.length_b   1.000
_cell.length_c   1.000
_cell.angle_alpha   90.00
_cell.angle_beta   90.00
_cell.angle_gamma   90.00
#
_symmetry.space_group_name_H-M   'P 1'
#
loop_
_entity.id
_entity.type
_entity.pdbx_description
1 polymer ?
#
loop_
_entity_poly.entity_id
_entity_poly.type
_entity_poly.pdbx_seq_one_letter_code
_entity_poly.pdbx_strand_id
1 'polypeptide(L)'
;MMSLQLASSTFLGTLFVVLCITSVANAEPITDAAEDIAVRQDQVVRTLISQLDANQFAQRQNASDELAKLGKVAVPAMEQAAQNGSGEVASRTIDLLKSFAGSPDDETASMALSALRRLASGGNKSAGFMAQEAIEQLKRKLGPHRIDQEQAKPAMLPQVGFQRSVRISNNNGSREIDVTENGERIVVRTAVDGSVSITWHLPNGKEKTVEADSAADLKKQDQASFAKLQQLIKIADNGPARMPALENMPRIRVRAPRMGNELDPFTGGDATQPKPDVTDFEDIKRRMDEMRKSVEAKGADEFDSLKLKRLDEALRQIEETVKDAEPTAS
;
A
#
# COMPACT_ATOMS: atom_id res chain seq x y z
N MET A 1 26.10 44.91 -57.37
CA MET A 1 26.27 46.37 -57.18
C MET A 1 25.53 46.77 -55.91
N MET A 2 26.08 47.70 -55.11
CA MET A 2 25.79 48.06 -53.70
C MET A 2 26.39 47.06 -52.69
N SER A 3 27.49 47.29 -51.96
CA SER A 3 28.31 48.44 -51.51
C SER A 3 27.70 49.35 -50.42
N LEU A 4 28.56 49.66 -49.43
CA LEU A 4 28.48 50.54 -48.22
C LEU A 4 27.91 49.88 -46.94
N GLN A 5 28.44 50.04 -45.72
CA GLN A 5 29.65 50.69 -45.13
C GLN A 5 29.69 50.26 -43.63
N LEU A 6 30.76 49.63 -43.15
CA LEU A 6 31.76 50.10 -42.15
C LEU A 6 31.33 51.10 -41.04
N ALA A 7 31.57 50.62 -39.81
CA ALA A 7 32.36 51.23 -38.71
C ALA A 7 31.88 52.50 -37.99
N SER A 8 31.81 52.38 -36.65
CA SER A 8 32.11 53.42 -35.63
C SER A 8 31.65 52.86 -34.27
N SER A 9 32.23 53.15 -33.12
CA SER A 9 33.55 53.64 -32.72
C SER A 9 33.57 53.52 -31.19
N THR A 10 34.72 53.14 -30.66
CA THR A 10 35.10 53.15 -29.24
C THR A 10 34.66 54.41 -28.49
N PHE A 11 34.00 54.24 -27.34
CA PHE A 11 34.02 55.22 -26.25
C PHE A 11 34.50 54.56 -24.97
N LEU A 12 35.76 54.87 -24.67
CA LEU A 12 36.42 54.72 -23.38
C LEU A 12 35.91 55.87 -22.49
N GLY A 13 35.29 55.55 -21.36
CA GLY A 13 34.69 56.54 -20.47
C GLY A 13 34.61 56.01 -19.05
N THR A 14 35.77 55.99 -18.38
CA THR A 14 35.95 55.76 -16.96
C THR A 14 35.15 56.78 -16.15
N LEU A 15 34.08 56.34 -15.48
CA LEU A 15 33.53 57.03 -14.33
C LEU A 15 33.33 56.02 -13.19
N PHE A 16 34.30 56.04 -12.29
CA PHE A 16 34.37 55.25 -11.07
C PHE A 16 33.42 55.90 -10.04
N VAL A 17 32.18 55.42 -9.96
CA VAL A 17 31.28 55.72 -8.83
C VAL A 17 31.27 54.51 -7.93
N VAL A 18 31.96 54.64 -6.80
CA VAL A 18 31.89 53.71 -5.67
C VAL A 18 30.49 53.82 -5.07
N LEU A 19 29.58 52.97 -5.55
CA LEU A 19 28.29 52.71 -4.92
C LEU A 19 28.46 51.45 -4.07
N CYS A 20 28.73 51.63 -2.79
CA CYS A 20 28.61 50.58 -1.78
C CYS A 20 27.14 50.17 -1.65
N ILE A 21 26.67 49.29 -2.54
CA ILE A 21 25.45 48.53 -2.29
C ILE A 21 25.83 47.45 -1.28
N THR A 22 25.43 47.67 -0.04
CA THR A 22 25.32 46.64 0.98
C THR A 22 24.46 45.50 0.43
N SER A 23 25.10 44.43 -0.03
CA SER A 23 24.44 43.16 -0.30
C SER A 23 24.00 42.59 1.04
N VAL A 24 22.80 42.96 1.50
CA VAL A 24 22.08 42.17 2.48
C VAL A 24 21.77 40.86 1.77
N ALA A 25 22.57 39.84 2.07
CA ALA A 25 22.29 38.47 1.69
C ALA A 25 21.00 38.03 2.40
N ASN A 26 19.86 38.40 1.84
CA ASN A 26 18.62 37.66 2.06
C ASN A 26 18.87 36.29 1.42
N ALA A 27 19.24 35.32 2.25
CA ALA A 27 19.17 33.92 1.89
C ALA A 27 17.69 33.59 1.66
N GLU A 28 17.23 33.74 0.41
CA GLU A 28 15.96 33.18 0.00
C GLU A 28 16.03 31.65 0.20
N PRO A 29 15.00 31.03 0.81
CA PRO A 29 14.97 29.59 0.95
C PRO A 29 14.87 28.96 -0.45
N ILE A 30 15.93 28.27 -0.86
CA ILE A 30 16.03 27.55 -2.14
C ILE A 30 14.98 26.42 -2.25
N THR A 31 14.23 26.15 -1.18
CA THR A 31 13.23 25.09 -1.05
C THR A 31 11.97 25.32 -1.89
N ASP A 32 11.53 26.55 -2.15
CA ASP A 32 10.25 26.81 -2.84
C ASP A 32 10.28 26.43 -4.34
N ALA A 33 11.42 26.55 -5.00
CA ALA A 33 11.52 26.32 -6.45
C ALA A 33 11.45 24.83 -6.82
N ALA A 34 12.02 23.95 -5.98
CA ALA A 34 12.00 22.51 -6.23
C ALA A 34 10.61 21.90 -5.98
N GLU A 35 9.90 22.40 -4.96
CA GLU A 35 8.53 21.98 -4.67
C GLU A 35 7.56 22.40 -5.79
N ASP A 36 7.67 23.63 -6.31
CA ASP A 36 6.83 24.10 -7.42
C ASP A 36 7.04 23.27 -8.70
N ILE A 37 8.28 22.89 -9.02
CA ILE A 37 8.57 22.01 -10.16
C ILE A 37 7.92 20.64 -9.98
N ALA A 38 8.02 20.03 -8.79
CA ALA A 38 7.42 18.73 -8.50
C ALA A 38 5.89 18.77 -8.61
N VAL A 39 5.25 19.81 -8.06
CA VAL A 39 3.80 20.00 -8.13
C VAL A 39 3.32 20.16 -9.57
N ARG A 40 4.02 20.97 -10.38
CA ARG A 40 3.70 21.14 -11.82
C ARG A 40 3.85 19.83 -12.57
N GLN A 41 4.90 19.07 -12.30
CA GLN A 41 5.13 17.78 -12.95
C GLN A 41 4.03 16.76 -12.60
N ASP A 42 3.62 16.68 -11.33
CA ASP A 42 2.51 15.85 -10.89
C ASP A 42 1.20 16.22 -11.59
N GLN A 43 0.94 17.52 -11.78
CA GLN A 43 -0.24 17.99 -12.50
C GLN A 43 -0.20 17.60 -13.99
N VAL A 44 0.97 17.67 -14.63
CA VAL A 44 1.16 17.22 -16.01
C VAL A 44 0.88 15.70 -16.11
N VAL A 45 1.46 14.89 -15.23
CA VAL A 45 1.24 13.43 -15.20
C VAL A 45 -0.25 13.09 -15.05
N ARG A 46 -0.94 13.72 -14.11
CA ARG A 46 -2.40 13.51 -13.90
C ARG A 46 -3.22 13.87 -15.14
N THR A 47 -2.85 14.97 -15.81
CA THR A 47 -3.52 15.39 -17.05
C THR A 47 -3.32 14.37 -18.15
N LEU A 48 -2.09 13.89 -18.35
CA LEU A 48 -1.79 12.86 -19.36
C LEU A 48 -2.52 11.54 -19.06
N ILE A 49 -2.56 11.11 -17.80
CA ILE A 49 -3.33 9.91 -17.39
C ILE A 49 -4.81 10.06 -17.73
N SER A 50 -5.42 11.22 -17.49
CA SER A 50 -6.82 11.45 -17.86
C SER A 50 -7.05 11.37 -19.38
N GLN A 51 -6.07 11.78 -20.18
CA GLN A 51 -6.12 11.74 -21.64
C GLN A 51 -5.94 10.31 -22.21
N LEU A 52 -5.49 9.34 -21.40
CA LEU A 52 -5.48 7.94 -21.82
C LEU A 52 -6.88 7.39 -22.09
N ASP A 53 -7.93 8.01 -21.55
CA ASP A 53 -9.34 7.66 -21.82
C ASP A 53 -10.02 8.63 -22.80
N ALA A 54 -9.26 9.49 -23.49
CA ALA A 54 -9.85 10.45 -24.41
C ALA A 54 -10.58 9.72 -25.56
N ASN A 55 -11.73 10.25 -26.01
CA ASN A 55 -12.49 9.66 -27.12
C ASN A 55 -11.69 9.57 -28.42
N GLN A 56 -10.74 10.49 -28.63
CA GLN A 56 -9.92 10.55 -29.84
C GLN A 56 -8.64 9.71 -29.68
N PHE A 57 -8.42 8.78 -30.62
CA PHE A 57 -7.24 7.91 -30.62
C PHE A 57 -5.91 8.69 -30.60
N ALA A 58 -5.81 9.77 -31.38
CA ALA A 58 -4.61 10.61 -31.44
C ALA A 58 -4.25 11.20 -30.07
N GLN A 59 -5.26 11.61 -29.28
CA GLN A 59 -5.02 12.14 -27.93
C GLN A 59 -4.51 11.05 -26.99
N ARG A 60 -5.11 9.85 -27.04
CA ARG A 60 -4.64 8.71 -26.24
C ARG A 60 -3.20 8.32 -26.58
N GLN A 61 -2.86 8.32 -27.87
CA GLN A 61 -1.51 7.99 -28.32
C GLN A 61 -0.50 9.04 -27.86
N ASN A 62 -0.79 10.33 -28.09
CA ASN A 62 0.07 11.43 -27.63
C ASN A 62 0.28 11.37 -26.11
N ALA A 63 -0.78 11.13 -25.34
CA ALA A 63 -0.68 11.00 -23.89
C ALA A 63 0.20 9.81 -23.46
N SER A 64 0.07 8.68 -24.16
CA SER A 64 0.92 7.50 -23.93
C SER A 64 2.39 7.81 -24.22
N ASP A 65 2.67 8.51 -25.32
CA ASP A 65 4.02 8.87 -25.74
C ASP A 65 4.67 9.88 -24.78
N GLU A 66 3.90 10.87 -24.30
CA GLU A 66 4.39 11.83 -23.29
C GLU A 66 4.63 11.17 -21.93
N LEU A 67 3.75 10.26 -21.48
CA LEU A 67 4.00 9.47 -20.27
C LEU A 67 5.24 8.61 -20.41
N ALA A 68 5.49 8.03 -21.59
CA ALA A 68 6.68 7.25 -21.87
C ALA A 68 7.97 8.09 -21.72
N LYS A 69 7.96 9.37 -22.12
CA LYS A 69 9.09 10.28 -21.97
C LYS A 69 9.39 10.66 -20.51
N LEU A 70 8.36 10.67 -19.66
CA LEU A 70 8.53 10.98 -18.23
C LEU A 70 9.19 9.84 -17.43
N GLY A 71 9.14 8.61 -17.94
CA GLY A 71 9.83 7.46 -17.36
C GLY A 71 9.42 7.18 -15.91
N LYS A 72 10.40 6.91 -15.04
CA LYS A 72 10.18 6.56 -13.63
C LYS A 72 9.27 7.52 -12.86
N VAL A 73 9.28 8.82 -13.18
CA VAL A 73 8.49 9.82 -12.45
C VAL A 73 6.98 9.58 -12.60
N ALA A 74 6.54 9.01 -13.72
CA ALA A 74 5.13 8.72 -13.95
C ALA A 74 4.65 7.41 -13.29
N VAL A 75 5.56 6.51 -12.88
CA VAL A 75 5.22 5.15 -12.43
C VAL A 75 4.25 5.12 -11.24
N PRO A 76 4.43 5.93 -10.16
CA PRO A 76 3.51 5.90 -9.02
C PRO A 76 2.09 6.33 -9.39
N ALA A 77 1.95 7.37 -10.21
CA ALA A 77 0.64 7.86 -10.66
C ALA A 77 -0.04 6.87 -11.60
N MET A 78 0.74 6.23 -12.49
CA MET A 78 0.27 5.16 -13.36
C MET A 78 -0.25 3.95 -12.57
N GLU A 79 0.47 3.51 -11.54
CA GLU A 79 -0.01 2.44 -10.67
C GLU A 79 -1.37 2.76 -10.04
N GLN A 80 -1.51 3.97 -9.48
CA GLN A 80 -2.77 4.43 -8.89
C GLN A 80 -3.91 4.49 -9.92
N ALA A 81 -3.60 4.93 -11.15
CA ALA A 81 -4.56 5.00 -12.25
C ALA A 81 -4.99 3.60 -12.71
N ALA A 82 -4.08 2.63 -12.76
CA ALA A 82 -4.42 1.25 -13.09
C ALA A 82 -5.29 0.59 -12.01
N GLN A 83 -5.08 0.96 -10.74
CA GLN A 83 -5.86 0.42 -9.63
C GLN A 83 -7.30 0.98 -9.59
N ASN A 84 -7.48 2.27 -9.86
CA ASN A 84 -8.73 3.00 -9.61
C ASN A 84 -9.44 3.56 -10.86
N GLY A 85 -8.77 3.54 -12.02
CA GLY A 85 -9.27 4.14 -13.27
C GLY A 85 -10.26 3.27 -14.03
N SER A 86 -10.67 3.76 -15.21
CA SER A 86 -11.49 2.99 -16.15
C SER A 86 -10.71 1.80 -16.74
N GLY A 87 -11.43 0.85 -17.34
CA GLY A 87 -10.79 -0.32 -17.96
C GLY A 87 -9.77 0.03 -19.05
N GLU A 88 -10.04 1.06 -19.86
CA GLU A 88 -9.12 1.55 -20.89
C GLU A 88 -7.88 2.19 -20.26
N VAL A 89 -8.05 3.04 -19.23
CA VAL A 89 -6.92 3.64 -18.49
C VAL A 89 -6.07 2.55 -17.87
N ALA A 90 -6.67 1.57 -17.21
CA ALA A 90 -5.95 0.47 -16.57
C ALA A 90 -5.18 -0.37 -17.59
N SER A 91 -5.81 -0.75 -18.71
CA SER A 91 -5.17 -1.50 -19.79
C SER A 91 -3.95 -0.78 -20.36
N ARG A 92 -4.10 0.48 -20.79
CA ARG A 92 -3.00 1.30 -21.35
C ARG A 92 -1.88 1.52 -20.36
N THR A 93 -2.22 1.76 -19.11
CA THR A 93 -1.23 2.03 -18.08
C THR A 93 -0.41 0.78 -17.77
N ILE A 94 -1.04 -0.40 -17.74
CA ILE A 94 -0.33 -1.68 -17.58
C ILE A 94 0.58 -1.96 -18.79
N ASP A 95 0.16 -1.63 -20.01
CA ASP A 95 1.01 -1.74 -21.20
C ASP A 95 2.23 -0.81 -21.14
N LEU A 96 2.08 0.42 -20.66
CA LEU A 96 3.19 1.34 -20.42
C LEU A 96 4.15 0.83 -19.34
N LEU A 97 3.62 0.37 -18.20
CA LEU A 97 4.43 -0.24 -17.13
C LEU A 97 5.19 -1.48 -17.62
N LYS A 98 4.56 -2.31 -18.45
CA LYS A 98 5.22 -3.46 -19.10
C LYS A 98 6.37 -3.00 -20.00
N SER A 99 6.18 -1.94 -20.79
CA SER A 99 7.24 -1.36 -21.62
C SER A 99 8.41 -0.87 -20.76
N PHE A 100 8.13 -0.16 -19.67
CA PHE A 100 9.13 0.34 -18.72
C PHE A 100 9.91 -0.78 -18.03
N ALA A 101 9.23 -1.83 -17.58
CA ALA A 101 9.86 -3.02 -17.01
C ALA A 101 10.78 -3.76 -18.00
N GLY A 102 10.56 -3.58 -19.31
CA GLY A 102 11.43 -4.10 -20.36
C GLY A 102 12.56 -3.17 -20.81
N SER A 103 12.66 -1.97 -20.23
CA SER A 103 13.62 -0.96 -20.64
C SER A 103 15.07 -1.31 -20.22
N PRO A 104 16.08 -0.66 -20.82
CA PRO A 104 17.48 -0.81 -20.40
C PRO A 104 17.83 0.03 -19.17
N ASP A 105 16.96 0.95 -18.74
CA ASP A 105 17.17 1.73 -17.53
C ASP A 105 16.73 0.91 -16.30
N ASP A 106 17.69 0.41 -15.54
CA ASP A 106 17.45 -0.53 -14.44
C ASP A 106 16.52 0.07 -13.37
N GLU A 107 16.63 1.37 -13.08
CA GLU A 107 15.80 2.03 -12.06
C GLU A 107 14.33 2.12 -12.52
N THR A 108 14.07 2.58 -13.74
CA THR A 108 12.71 2.59 -14.33
C THR A 108 12.15 1.18 -14.45
N ALA A 109 12.97 0.21 -14.88
CA ALA A 109 12.55 -1.17 -15.03
C ALA A 109 12.14 -1.80 -13.69
N SER A 110 12.97 -1.62 -12.66
CA SER A 110 12.72 -2.06 -11.29
C SER A 110 11.43 -1.49 -10.71
N MET A 111 11.25 -0.18 -10.85
CA MET A 111 10.10 0.54 -10.31
C MET A 111 8.81 0.10 -10.99
N ALA A 112 8.83 -0.07 -12.32
CA ALA A 112 7.68 -0.53 -13.08
C ALA A 112 7.34 -2.00 -12.81
N LEU A 113 8.33 -2.89 -12.69
CA LEU A 113 8.11 -4.28 -12.32
C LEU A 113 7.51 -4.40 -10.92
N SER A 114 8.01 -3.59 -9.98
CA SER A 114 7.45 -3.51 -8.62
C SER A 114 6.00 -3.04 -8.62
N ALA A 115 5.65 -2.04 -9.44
CA ALA A 115 4.26 -1.59 -9.60
C ALA A 115 3.36 -2.70 -10.19
N LEU A 116 3.81 -3.41 -11.23
CA LEU A 116 3.08 -4.55 -11.80
C LEU A 116 2.83 -5.65 -10.76
N ARG A 117 3.81 -5.97 -9.90
CA ARG A 117 3.66 -6.95 -8.82
C ARG A 117 2.64 -6.51 -7.76
N ARG A 118 2.62 -5.22 -7.41
CA ARG A 118 1.62 -4.67 -6.48
C ARG A 118 0.22 -4.67 -7.07
N LEU A 119 0.08 -4.34 -8.36
CA LEU A 119 -1.19 -4.46 -9.08
C LEU A 119 -1.68 -5.91 -9.14
N ALA A 120 -0.79 -6.86 -9.46
CA ALA A 120 -1.11 -8.29 -9.50
C ALA A 120 -1.60 -8.85 -8.16
N SER A 121 -1.07 -8.34 -7.04
CA SER A 121 -1.49 -8.74 -5.68
C SER A 121 -2.58 -7.84 -5.06
N GLY A 122 -3.00 -6.80 -5.77
CA GLY A 122 -3.94 -5.79 -5.28
C GLY A 122 -5.42 -6.21 -5.32
N GLY A 123 -6.30 -5.32 -4.84
CA GLY A 123 -7.74 -5.58 -4.72
C GLY A 123 -8.54 -5.51 -6.03
N ASN A 124 -8.02 -4.86 -7.08
CA ASN A 124 -8.69 -4.77 -8.38
C ASN A 124 -8.37 -6.02 -9.22
N LYS A 125 -9.32 -6.96 -9.31
CA LYS A 125 -9.13 -8.25 -9.99
C LYS A 125 -8.79 -8.12 -11.48
N SER A 126 -9.38 -7.15 -12.19
CA SER A 126 -9.15 -6.96 -13.62
C SER A 126 -7.74 -6.43 -13.87
N ALA A 127 -7.35 -5.37 -13.15
CA ALA A 127 -5.98 -4.83 -13.21
C ALA A 127 -4.95 -5.87 -12.76
N GLY A 128 -5.26 -6.65 -11.72
CA GLY A 128 -4.37 -7.71 -11.23
C GLY A 128 -4.12 -8.80 -12.28
N PHE A 129 -5.17 -9.25 -12.97
CA PHE A 129 -5.03 -10.24 -14.04
C PHE A 129 -4.18 -9.71 -15.22
N MET A 130 -4.45 -8.47 -15.64
CA MET A 130 -3.67 -7.81 -16.70
C MET A 130 -2.19 -7.65 -16.30
N ALA A 131 -1.92 -7.26 -15.06
CA ALA A 131 -0.57 -7.10 -14.55
C ALA A 131 0.17 -8.45 -14.45
N GLN A 132 -0.53 -9.52 -14.05
CA GLN A 132 0.05 -10.86 -14.01
C GLN A 132 0.40 -11.36 -15.42
N GLU A 133 -0.46 -11.17 -16.41
CA GLU A 133 -0.17 -11.52 -17.80
C GLU A 133 1.02 -10.69 -18.34
N ALA A 134 1.10 -9.40 -18.00
CA ALA A 134 2.25 -8.56 -18.36
C ALA A 134 3.57 -9.10 -17.79
N ILE A 135 3.58 -9.53 -16.52
CA ILE A 135 4.75 -10.15 -15.89
C ILE A 135 5.13 -11.46 -16.59
N GLU A 136 4.17 -12.31 -16.93
CA GLU A 136 4.44 -13.56 -17.64
C GLU A 136 4.98 -13.31 -19.07
N GLN A 137 4.47 -12.31 -19.77
CA GLN A 137 5.04 -11.88 -21.06
C GLN A 137 6.49 -11.41 -20.91
N LEU A 138 6.81 -10.65 -19.87
CA LEU A 138 8.16 -10.19 -19.58
C LEU A 138 9.11 -11.36 -19.28
N LYS A 139 8.67 -12.35 -18.48
CA LYS A 139 9.44 -13.58 -18.23
C LYS A 139 9.75 -14.34 -19.52
N ARG A 140 8.76 -14.48 -20.41
CA ARG A 140 8.95 -15.13 -21.72
C ARG A 140 9.95 -14.37 -22.60
N LYS A 141 9.94 -13.03 -22.56
CA LYS A 141 10.79 -12.18 -23.43
C LYS A 141 12.22 -12.00 -22.90
N LEU A 142 12.38 -11.81 -21.60
CA LEU A 142 13.66 -11.42 -20.97
C LEU A 142 14.34 -12.58 -20.25
N GLY A 143 13.66 -13.72 -20.12
CA GLY A 143 14.10 -14.86 -19.33
C GLY A 143 13.74 -14.69 -17.84
N PRO A 144 13.59 -15.82 -17.10
CA PRO A 144 13.17 -15.81 -15.70
C PRO A 144 14.17 -15.06 -14.81
N HIS A 145 15.47 -15.17 -15.09
CA HIS A 145 16.50 -14.57 -14.24
C HIS A 145 16.43 -13.04 -14.16
N ARG A 146 16.06 -12.34 -15.23
CA ARG A 146 15.96 -10.87 -15.20
C ARG A 146 14.74 -10.38 -14.40
N ILE A 147 13.69 -11.20 -14.34
CA ILE A 147 12.45 -10.87 -13.61
C ILE A 147 12.55 -11.32 -12.15
N ASP A 148 13.13 -12.48 -11.89
CA ASP A 148 13.18 -13.10 -10.56
C ASP A 148 14.38 -12.63 -9.72
N GLN A 149 15.47 -12.10 -10.33
CA GLN A 149 16.62 -11.57 -9.57
C GLN A 149 16.30 -10.32 -8.75
N GLU A 150 15.15 -9.69 -8.96
CA GLU A 150 14.62 -8.64 -8.08
C GLU A 150 13.80 -9.19 -6.90
N GLN A 151 14.26 -10.27 -6.28
CA GLN A 151 14.37 -10.26 -4.82
C GLN A 151 15.61 -9.45 -4.44
N ALA A 152 15.63 -8.18 -4.84
CA ALA A 152 16.49 -7.19 -4.21
C ALA A 152 16.15 -7.27 -2.72
N LYS A 153 17.18 -7.53 -1.89
CA LYS A 153 17.12 -7.22 -0.44
C LYS A 153 16.34 -5.92 -0.31
N PRO A 154 15.25 -5.86 0.48
CA PRO A 154 14.27 -4.79 0.37
C PRO A 154 14.98 -3.45 0.33
N ALA A 155 15.08 -2.88 -0.88
CA ALA A 155 15.49 -1.51 -1.05
C ALA A 155 14.42 -0.75 -0.29
N MET A 156 14.80 -0.09 0.80
CA MET A 156 13.91 0.79 1.55
C MET A 156 13.42 1.86 0.57
N LEU A 157 12.29 1.62 -0.06
CA LEU A 157 11.58 2.64 -0.83
C LEU A 157 11.21 3.75 0.15
N PRO A 158 11.33 5.04 -0.24
CA PRO A 158 10.68 6.10 0.51
C PRO A 158 9.17 5.81 0.45
N GLN A 159 8.60 5.47 1.60
CA GLN A 159 7.16 5.31 1.76
C GLN A 159 6.48 6.61 1.31
N VAL A 160 5.79 6.58 0.17
CA VAL A 160 4.84 7.63 -0.19
C VAL A 160 3.46 7.01 -0.07
N GLY A 161 2.77 7.41 0.99
CA GLY A 161 1.47 6.90 1.40
C GLY A 161 1.43 6.62 2.91
N PHE A 162 1.52 7.68 3.71
CA PHE A 162 1.59 7.71 5.17
C PHE A 162 2.90 7.13 5.76
N GLN A 163 3.98 7.94 5.75
CA GLN A 163 5.09 7.77 6.70
C GLN A 163 4.58 8.13 8.10
N ARG A 164 3.69 7.28 8.63
CA ARG A 164 3.29 7.34 10.01
C ARG A 164 4.07 6.27 10.76
N SER A 165 5.21 6.66 11.31
CA SER A 165 5.93 5.81 12.26
C SER A 165 5.31 6.02 13.63
N VAL A 166 4.85 4.95 14.28
CA VAL A 166 4.33 4.99 15.66
C VAL A 166 5.15 4.03 16.50
N ARG A 167 5.86 4.57 17.49
CA ARG A 167 6.59 3.79 18.50
C ARG A 167 5.91 3.98 19.84
N ILE A 168 5.45 2.88 20.42
CA ILE A 168 4.84 2.88 21.76
C ILE A 168 5.81 2.18 22.69
N SER A 169 6.21 2.86 23.75
CA SER A 169 7.02 2.31 24.84
C SER A 169 6.21 2.36 26.12
N ASN A 170 6.27 1.29 26.90
CA ASN A 170 5.71 1.26 28.25
C ASN A 170 6.84 0.83 29.19
N ASN A 171 7.30 1.75 30.04
CA ASN A 171 8.38 1.49 30.98
C ASN A 171 7.90 1.86 32.39
N ASN A 172 7.85 0.88 33.28
CA ASN A 172 7.43 1.05 34.68
C ASN A 172 6.09 1.81 34.84
N GLY A 173 5.12 1.54 33.96
CA GLY A 173 3.80 2.19 33.98
C GLY A 173 3.76 3.58 33.36
N SER A 174 4.91 4.15 32.97
CA SER A 174 4.95 5.36 32.14
C SER A 174 4.86 4.97 30.67
N ARG A 175 3.90 5.57 29.96
CA ARG A 175 3.66 5.33 28.54
C ARG A 175 4.26 6.47 27.73
N GLU A 176 5.09 6.13 26.75
CA GLU A 176 5.61 7.06 25.75
C GLU A 176 5.09 6.65 24.37
N ILE A 177 4.52 7.61 23.63
CA ILE A 177 4.03 7.45 22.27
C ILE A 177 4.80 8.44 21.40
N ASP A 178 5.65 7.93 20.53
CA ASP A 178 6.43 8.71 19.57
C ASP A 178 5.84 8.48 18.18
N VAL A 179 5.26 9.54 17.59
CA VAL A 179 4.66 9.51 16.26
C VAL A 179 5.39 10.45 15.35
N THR A 180 5.90 9.93 14.25
CA THR A 180 6.37 10.74 13.11
C THR A 180 5.33 10.63 12.01
N GLU A 181 4.72 11.74 11.59
CA GLU A 181 3.68 11.82 10.58
C GLU A 181 3.97 13.01 9.65
N ASN A 182 4.13 12.77 8.35
CA ASN A 182 4.40 13.82 7.35
C ASN A 182 5.62 14.72 7.65
N GLY A 183 6.65 14.17 8.29
CA GLY A 183 7.86 14.92 8.69
C GLY A 183 7.77 15.65 10.02
N GLU A 184 6.60 15.67 10.67
CA GLU A 184 6.42 16.18 12.04
C GLU A 184 6.56 15.04 13.04
N ARG A 185 7.40 15.22 14.08
CA ARG A 185 7.53 14.24 15.17
C ARG A 185 6.86 14.76 16.42
N ILE A 186 6.04 13.93 17.05
CA ILE A 186 5.26 14.27 18.24
C ILE A 186 5.49 13.17 19.28
N VAL A 187 6.03 13.57 20.43
CA VAL A 187 6.28 12.67 21.54
C VAL A 187 5.32 13.00 22.67
N VAL A 188 4.50 12.02 23.05
CA VAL A 188 3.59 12.10 24.19
C VAL A 188 4.11 11.20 25.29
N ARG A 189 4.21 11.73 26.51
CA ARG A 189 4.49 10.95 27.72
C ARG A 189 3.33 11.07 28.68
N THR A 190 2.94 9.93 29.25
CA THR A 190 1.96 9.84 30.32
C THR A 190 2.61 9.08 31.46
N ALA A 191 2.80 9.76 32.59
CA ALA A 191 3.37 9.15 33.78
C ALA A 191 2.30 8.48 34.65
N VAL A 192 2.76 7.69 35.61
CA VAL A 192 1.89 6.90 36.51
C VAL A 192 1.06 7.80 37.43
N ASP A 193 1.58 8.98 37.75
CA ASP A 193 0.89 10.00 38.56
C ASP A 193 -0.23 10.73 37.81
N GLY A 194 -0.39 10.46 36.50
CA GLY A 194 -1.38 11.09 35.63
C GLY A 194 -0.89 12.35 34.92
N SER A 195 0.35 12.78 35.18
CA SER A 195 0.95 13.90 34.45
C SER A 195 1.18 13.55 32.99
N VAL A 196 1.01 14.56 32.13
CA VAL A 196 1.10 14.41 30.68
C VAL A 196 1.99 15.49 30.09
N SER A 197 2.94 15.09 29.24
CA SER A 197 3.72 16.02 28.44
C SER A 197 3.64 15.70 26.97
N ILE A 198 3.54 16.74 26.13
CA ILE A 198 3.48 16.64 24.68
C ILE A 198 4.56 17.54 24.10
N THR A 199 5.48 16.94 23.37
CA THR A 199 6.56 17.62 22.67
C THR A 199 6.32 17.55 21.16
N TRP A 200 6.16 18.71 20.54
CA TRP A 200 6.04 18.87 19.10
C TRP A 200 7.40 19.25 18.52
N HIS A 201 7.98 18.41 17.66
CA HIS A 201 9.16 18.74 16.87
C HIS A 201 8.71 19.26 15.51
N LEU A 202 8.84 20.57 15.32
CA LEU A 202 8.43 21.26 14.09
C LEU A 202 9.51 21.09 13.00
N PRO A 203 9.14 21.15 11.71
CA PRO A 203 10.06 20.93 10.59
C PRO A 203 11.21 21.95 10.50
N ASN A 204 11.11 23.10 11.17
CA ASN A 204 12.17 24.10 11.28
C ASN A 204 13.19 23.82 12.42
N GLY A 205 13.12 22.65 13.06
CA GLY A 205 13.97 22.25 14.17
C GLY A 205 13.60 22.90 15.51
N LYS A 206 12.48 23.64 15.60
CA LYS A 206 11.97 24.17 16.86
C LYS A 206 11.14 23.12 17.57
N GLU A 207 11.22 23.13 18.90
CA GLU A 207 10.43 22.24 19.76
C GLU A 207 9.43 23.06 20.58
N LYS A 208 8.20 22.56 20.68
CA LYS A 208 7.17 23.10 21.57
C LYS A 208 6.74 22.01 22.53
N THR A 209 7.03 22.19 23.81
CA THR A 209 6.61 21.28 24.88
C THR A 209 5.48 21.91 25.69
N VAL A 210 4.42 21.13 25.93
CA VAL A 210 3.33 21.49 26.83
C VAL A 210 3.22 20.40 27.88
N GLU A 211 3.34 20.78 29.14
CA GLU A 211 3.27 19.89 30.30
C GLU A 211 2.07 20.27 31.17
N ALA A 212 1.37 19.27 31.68
CA ALA A 212 0.24 19.46 32.59
C ALA A 212 0.16 18.30 33.59
N ASP A 213 -0.29 18.60 34.80
CA ASP A 213 -0.46 17.61 35.88
C ASP A 213 -1.55 16.57 35.56
N SER A 214 -2.46 16.89 34.65
CA SER A 214 -3.52 15.99 34.21
C SER A 214 -3.96 16.27 32.79
N ALA A 215 -4.57 15.28 32.14
CA ALA A 215 -5.20 15.47 30.83
C ALA A 215 -6.31 16.55 30.85
N ALA A 216 -6.99 16.73 31.99
CA ALA A 216 -8.02 17.76 32.15
C ALA A 216 -7.43 19.17 32.17
N ASP A 217 -6.25 19.33 32.78
CA ASP A 217 -5.55 20.63 32.83
C ASP A 217 -4.88 20.93 31.48
N LEU A 218 -4.37 19.91 30.80
CA LEU A 218 -3.89 20.05 29.41
C LEU A 218 -4.98 20.59 28.48
N LYS A 219 -6.23 20.15 28.64
CA LYS A 219 -7.37 20.65 27.85
C LYS A 219 -7.63 22.15 28.08
N LYS A 220 -7.44 22.64 29.31
CA LYS A 220 -7.62 24.06 29.65
C LYS A 220 -6.48 24.92 29.11
N GLN A 221 -5.25 24.39 29.13
CA GLN A 221 -4.05 25.11 28.72
C GLN A 221 -3.86 25.14 27.20
N ASP A 222 -4.01 24.00 26.53
CA ASP A 222 -3.89 23.87 25.07
C ASP A 222 -4.83 22.78 24.54
N GLN A 223 -5.99 23.22 24.06
CA GLN A 223 -7.00 22.33 23.49
C GLN A 223 -6.48 21.52 22.29
N ALA A 224 -5.54 22.05 21.51
CA ALA A 224 -4.95 21.35 20.37
C ALA A 224 -4.06 20.18 20.84
N SER A 225 -3.23 20.42 21.85
CA SER A 225 -2.40 19.38 22.47
C SER A 225 -3.26 18.28 23.09
N PHE A 226 -4.36 18.62 23.75
CA PHE A 226 -5.31 17.63 24.27
C PHE A 226 -6.00 16.80 23.17
N ALA A 227 -6.42 17.42 22.07
CA ALA A 227 -7.00 16.70 20.94
C ALA A 227 -6.00 15.68 20.34
N LYS A 228 -4.73 16.08 20.21
CA LYS A 228 -3.68 15.19 19.72
C LYS A 228 -3.40 14.04 20.69
N LEU A 229 -3.36 14.30 22.00
CA LEU A 229 -3.26 13.26 23.03
C LEU A 229 -4.33 12.19 22.85
N GLN A 230 -5.60 12.58 22.72
CA GLN A 230 -6.70 11.64 22.54
C GLN A 230 -6.55 10.83 21.25
N GLN A 231 -6.11 11.45 20.16
CA GLN A 231 -5.84 10.76 18.91
C GLN A 231 -4.75 9.70 19.09
N LEU A 232 -3.65 10.04 19.75
CA LEU A 232 -2.50 9.15 19.97
C LEU A 232 -2.81 8.00 20.92
N ILE A 233 -3.57 8.26 21.99
CA ILE A 233 -4.07 7.20 22.88
C ILE A 233 -4.97 6.21 22.12
N LYS A 234 -5.89 6.69 21.28
CA LYS A 234 -6.73 5.82 20.45
C LYS A 234 -5.91 4.92 19.53
N ILE A 235 -4.80 5.41 18.98
CA ILE A 235 -3.89 4.61 18.14
C ILE A 235 -3.19 3.55 18.98
N ALA A 236 -2.70 3.94 20.16
CA ALA A 236 -2.02 3.02 21.07
C ALA A 236 -2.94 1.89 21.58
N ASP A 237 -4.20 2.19 21.90
CA ASP A 237 -5.14 1.22 22.44
C ASP A 237 -5.73 0.29 21.37
N ASN A 238 -5.78 0.72 20.10
CA ASN A 238 -6.27 -0.09 18.99
C ASN A 238 -5.21 -1.01 18.36
N GLY A 239 -3.93 -0.81 18.68
CA GLY A 239 -2.81 -1.55 18.12
C GLY A 239 -2.54 -1.24 16.64
N PRO A 240 -1.32 -1.54 16.14
CA PRO A 240 -0.89 -1.15 14.79
C PRO A 240 -1.63 -1.86 13.64
N ALA A 241 -2.47 -2.87 13.93
CA ALA A 241 -3.13 -3.69 12.92
C ALA A 241 -4.58 -3.26 12.57
N ARG A 242 -5.12 -2.23 13.21
CA ARG A 242 -6.47 -1.73 12.90
C ARG A 242 -6.42 -0.65 11.85
N MET A 243 -6.45 -1.07 10.59
CA MET A 243 -6.80 -0.19 9.47
C MET A 243 -8.24 0.33 9.70
N PRO A 244 -8.50 1.65 9.58
CA PRO A 244 -9.82 2.23 9.83
C PRO A 244 -10.93 1.72 8.89
N ALA A 245 -10.59 1.03 7.80
CA ALA A 245 -11.56 0.47 6.85
C ALA A 245 -12.17 -0.90 7.27
N LEU A 246 -11.81 -1.47 8.42
CA LEU A 246 -12.23 -2.83 8.84
C LEU A 246 -12.91 -2.86 10.21
N GLU A 247 -13.69 -1.84 10.55
CA GLU A 247 -14.28 -1.66 11.88
C GLU A 247 -15.36 -2.70 12.24
N ASN A 248 -15.92 -3.42 11.27
CA ASN A 248 -17.08 -4.32 11.43
C ASN A 248 -16.84 -5.83 11.23
N MET A 249 -15.59 -6.32 11.13
CA MET A 249 -15.38 -7.77 10.98
C MET A 249 -15.29 -8.52 12.32
N PRO A 250 -16.00 -9.65 12.50
CA PRO A 250 -15.89 -10.49 13.69
C PRO A 250 -14.50 -11.12 13.78
N ARG A 251 -13.98 -11.23 15.01
CA ARG A 251 -12.65 -11.78 15.30
C ARG A 251 -12.57 -13.26 14.86
N ILE A 252 -11.84 -13.54 13.78
CA ILE A 252 -11.38 -14.90 13.49
C ILE A 252 -10.13 -15.13 14.35
N ARG A 253 -10.26 -15.88 15.45
CA ARG A 253 -9.09 -16.35 16.20
C ARG A 253 -8.40 -17.44 15.37
N VAL A 254 -7.41 -17.05 14.56
CA VAL A 254 -6.50 -18.02 13.95
C VAL A 254 -5.61 -18.55 15.07
N ARG A 255 -5.84 -19.79 15.49
CA ARG A 255 -4.97 -20.50 16.43
C ARG A 255 -3.62 -20.69 15.72
N ALA A 256 -2.59 -19.97 16.16
CA ALA A 256 -1.26 -20.14 15.60
C ALA A 256 -0.82 -21.61 15.75
N PRO A 257 -0.29 -22.26 14.70
CA PRO A 257 0.25 -23.60 14.81
C PRO A 257 1.44 -23.56 15.78
N ARG A 258 1.38 -24.43 16.78
CA ARG A 258 2.40 -24.59 17.81
C ARG A 258 3.60 -25.29 17.15
N MET A 259 4.53 -24.53 16.57
CA MET A 259 5.82 -25.08 16.13
C MET A 259 6.66 -25.38 17.36
N GLY A 260 6.73 -26.67 17.72
CA GLY A 260 7.60 -27.16 18.78
C GLY A 260 7.76 -28.67 18.65
N ASN A 261 8.99 -29.06 18.30
CA ASN A 261 9.56 -30.41 18.28
C ASN A 261 9.01 -31.36 17.22
N GLU A 262 9.77 -31.53 16.13
CA GLU A 262 10.07 -32.81 15.45
C GLU A 262 10.65 -32.55 14.06
N LEU A 263 11.93 -32.21 14.00
CA LEU A 263 12.74 -32.28 12.78
C LEU A 263 14.06 -32.97 13.15
N ASP A 264 13.96 -34.26 13.45
CA ASP A 264 15.11 -35.18 13.42
C ASP A 264 15.00 -36.02 12.14
N PRO A 265 15.86 -35.82 11.14
CA PRO A 265 15.71 -36.44 9.81
C PRO A 265 16.12 -37.92 9.75
N PHE A 266 16.32 -38.61 10.88
CA PHE A 266 16.83 -40.00 10.89
C PHE A 266 15.99 -41.03 11.64
N THR A 267 14.85 -40.68 12.24
CA THR A 267 13.92 -41.67 12.79
C THR A 267 12.93 -42.15 11.73
N GLY A 268 13.27 -43.25 11.06
CA GLY A 268 12.31 -44.06 10.32
C GLY A 268 11.26 -44.64 11.28
N GLY A 269 10.09 -44.03 11.31
CA GLY A 269 8.94 -44.45 12.11
C GLY A 269 7.70 -44.43 11.23
N ASP A 270 7.07 -45.60 11.13
CA ASP A 270 5.87 -45.93 10.38
C ASP A 270 4.71 -44.94 10.69
N ALA A 271 4.48 -43.99 9.78
CA ALA A 271 3.42 -43.00 9.89
C ALA A 271 2.11 -43.60 9.37
N THR A 272 1.44 -44.37 10.21
CA THR A 272 0.01 -44.64 10.05
C THR A 272 -0.74 -43.32 10.24
N GLN A 273 -1.24 -42.75 9.15
CA GLN A 273 -2.17 -41.62 9.24
C GLN A 273 -3.36 -42.03 10.13
N PRO A 274 -3.79 -41.20 11.09
CA PRO A 274 -4.96 -41.50 11.89
C PRO A 274 -6.16 -41.57 10.94
N LYS A 275 -6.75 -42.77 10.79
CA LYS A 275 -8.02 -42.92 10.09
C LYS A 275 -9.05 -42.04 10.81
N PRO A 276 -9.86 -41.25 10.06
CA PRO A 276 -10.90 -40.44 10.67
C PRO A 276 -11.82 -41.33 11.49
N ASP A 277 -12.06 -40.94 12.74
CA ASP A 277 -12.91 -41.65 13.68
C ASP A 277 -14.34 -41.69 13.10
N VAL A 278 -14.87 -42.90 12.89
CA VAL A 278 -16.16 -43.15 12.23
C VAL A 278 -17.34 -42.53 13.01
N THR A 279 -17.11 -42.18 14.28
CA THR A 279 -18.10 -41.50 15.12
C THR A 279 -18.44 -40.06 14.69
N ASP A 280 -17.62 -39.42 13.83
CA ASP A 280 -17.87 -38.04 13.38
C ASP A 280 -18.86 -37.97 12.20
N PHE A 281 -19.07 -39.06 11.46
CA PHE A 281 -19.91 -39.06 10.25
C PHE A 281 -21.41 -38.98 10.53
N GLU A 282 -21.89 -39.66 11.57
CA GLU A 282 -23.30 -39.56 11.99
C GLU A 282 -23.63 -38.16 12.53
N ASP A 283 -22.65 -37.52 13.19
CA ASP A 283 -22.79 -36.14 13.66
C ASP A 283 -22.83 -35.13 12.51
N ILE A 284 -22.03 -35.35 11.46
CA ILE A 284 -22.09 -34.56 10.23
C ILE A 284 -23.43 -34.75 9.52
N LYS A 285 -23.91 -35.99 9.38
CA LYS A 285 -25.21 -36.31 8.75
C LYS A 285 -26.36 -35.64 9.49
N ARG A 286 -26.38 -35.75 10.82
CA ARG A 286 -27.37 -35.08 11.68
C ARG A 286 -27.38 -33.56 11.50
N ARG A 287 -26.20 -32.91 11.48
CA ARG A 287 -26.09 -31.46 11.28
C ARG A 287 -26.57 -31.01 9.91
N MET A 288 -26.31 -31.79 8.86
CA MET A 288 -26.78 -31.45 7.52
C MET A 288 -28.31 -31.61 7.38
N ASP A 289 -28.89 -32.64 8.00
CA ASP A 289 -30.35 -32.81 8.05
C ASP A 289 -31.06 -31.70 8.83
N GLU A 290 -30.47 -31.26 9.96
CA GLU A 290 -30.95 -30.09 10.70
C GLU A 290 -30.88 -28.82 9.85
N MET A 291 -29.80 -28.64 9.09
CA MET A 291 -29.63 -27.51 8.20
C MET A 291 -30.68 -27.53 7.08
N ARG A 292 -30.95 -28.68 6.47
CA ARG A 292 -31.99 -28.86 5.46
C ARG A 292 -33.37 -28.52 6.02
N LYS A 293 -33.74 -29.07 7.19
CA LYS A 293 -35.01 -28.74 7.87
C LYS A 293 -35.13 -27.27 8.20
N SER A 294 -34.03 -26.61 8.60
CA SER A 294 -34.02 -25.17 8.87
C SER A 294 -34.22 -24.32 7.61
N VAL A 295 -33.77 -24.80 6.45
CA VAL A 295 -33.97 -24.15 5.15
C VAL A 295 -35.39 -24.35 4.65
N GLU A 296 -35.93 -25.57 4.75
CA GLU A 296 -37.32 -25.87 4.39
C GLU A 296 -38.32 -25.08 5.27
N ALA A 297 -38.02 -24.93 6.57
CA ALA A 297 -38.87 -24.17 7.50
C ALA A 297 -38.85 -22.64 7.29
N LYS A 298 -37.81 -22.09 6.65
CA LYS A 298 -37.67 -20.64 6.40
C LYS A 298 -38.34 -20.17 5.11
N GLY A 299 -38.97 -21.08 4.36
CA GLY A 299 -39.68 -20.76 3.12
C GLY A 299 -38.75 -20.73 1.91
N ALA A 300 -39.17 -21.38 0.83
CA ALA A 300 -38.39 -21.59 -0.39
C ALA A 300 -38.06 -20.30 -1.18
N ASP A 301 -38.61 -19.16 -0.79
CA ASP A 301 -38.47 -17.90 -1.53
C ASP A 301 -37.11 -17.21 -1.33
N GLU A 302 -36.31 -17.62 -0.33
CA GLU A 302 -35.00 -17.00 -0.03
C GLU A 302 -33.79 -17.81 -0.51
N PHE A 303 -33.99 -19.09 -0.86
CA PHE A 303 -32.90 -19.98 -1.26
C PHE A 303 -32.96 -20.30 -2.75
N ASP A 304 -31.98 -19.78 -3.49
CA ASP A 304 -31.73 -20.14 -4.88
C ASP A 304 -31.68 -21.67 -5.05
N SER A 305 -32.55 -22.20 -5.91
CA SER A 305 -32.67 -23.63 -6.25
C SER A 305 -31.34 -24.32 -6.55
N LEU A 306 -30.33 -23.54 -6.99
CA LEU A 306 -28.98 -24.02 -7.25
C LEU A 306 -28.24 -24.44 -5.97
N LYS A 307 -28.49 -23.78 -4.83
CA LYS A 307 -27.84 -24.09 -3.55
C LYS A 307 -28.38 -25.39 -2.96
N LEU A 308 -29.69 -25.64 -3.10
CA LEU A 308 -30.30 -26.90 -2.67
C LEU A 308 -29.76 -28.09 -3.45
N LYS A 309 -29.66 -27.98 -4.78
CA LYS A 309 -29.07 -29.03 -5.63
C LYS A 309 -27.62 -29.35 -5.27
N ARG A 310 -26.83 -28.33 -4.90
CA ARG A 310 -25.44 -28.53 -4.46
C ARG A 310 -25.34 -29.22 -3.10
N LEU A 311 -26.29 -28.95 -2.21
CA LEU A 311 -26.37 -29.63 -0.91
C LEU A 311 -26.72 -31.11 -1.08
N ASP A 312 -27.68 -31.41 -1.95
CA ASP A 312 -28.09 -32.79 -2.26
C ASP A 312 -26.95 -33.58 -2.92
N GLU A 313 -26.21 -32.96 -3.85
CA GLU A 313 -25.06 -33.58 -4.49
C GLU A 313 -23.93 -33.87 -3.50
N ALA A 314 -23.67 -32.96 -2.56
CA ALA A 314 -22.66 -33.18 -1.52
C ALA A 314 -23.04 -34.34 -0.57
N LEU A 315 -24.32 -34.45 -0.20
CA LEU A 315 -24.81 -35.57 0.62
C LEU A 315 -24.64 -36.90 -0.11
N ARG A 316 -24.96 -36.94 -1.40
CA ARG A 316 -24.81 -38.14 -2.21
C ARG A 316 -23.35 -38.60 -2.33
N GLN A 317 -22.42 -37.66 -2.54
CA GLN A 317 -20.99 -37.99 -2.62
C GLN A 317 -20.46 -38.55 -1.29
N ILE A 318 -20.93 -38.02 -0.16
CA ILE A 318 -20.57 -38.55 1.16
C ILE A 318 -21.10 -39.97 1.32
N GLU A 319 -22.36 -40.23 0.94
CA GLU A 319 -22.96 -41.56 1.03
C GLU A 319 -22.25 -42.60 0.15
N GLU A 320 -21.83 -42.21 -1.06
CA GLU A 320 -21.00 -43.05 -1.94
C GLU A 320 -19.64 -43.36 -1.29
N THR A 321 -18.95 -42.36 -0.71
CA THR A 321 -17.67 -42.59 -0.02
C THR A 321 -17.78 -43.47 1.23
N VAL A 322 -18.91 -43.45 1.95
CA VAL A 322 -19.14 -44.33 3.09
C VAL A 322 -19.37 -45.77 2.63
N LYS A 323 -20.13 -45.96 1.55
CA LYS A 323 -20.39 -47.28 0.99
C LYS A 323 -19.13 -47.98 0.49
N ASP A 324 -18.18 -47.20 -0.05
CA ASP A 324 -16.87 -47.71 -0.48
C ASP A 324 -15.92 -47.98 0.70
N ALA A 325 -16.18 -47.38 1.86
CA ALA A 325 -15.36 -47.53 3.07
C ALA A 325 -15.80 -48.70 3.97
N GLU A 326 -16.98 -49.30 3.76
CA GLU A 326 -17.36 -50.53 4.45
C GLU A 326 -16.49 -51.70 3.97
N PRO A 327 -15.64 -52.30 4.83
CA PRO A 327 -14.84 -53.43 4.43
C PRO A 327 -15.79 -54.61 4.14
N THR A 328 -15.73 -55.15 2.91
CA THR A 328 -16.39 -56.40 2.56
C THR A 328 -15.92 -57.49 3.51
N ALA A 329 -16.70 -57.77 4.55
CA ALA A 329 -16.44 -58.84 5.48
C ALA A 329 -16.51 -60.17 4.72
N SER A 330 -15.37 -60.82 4.52
CA SER A 330 -15.21 -62.23 4.17
C SER A 330 -14.55 -62.95 5.33
#